data_AF-A0A963MSI1-F1
#
_entry.id   AF-A0A963MSI1-F1
#
_cell.length_a   1.000
_cell.length_b   1.000
_cell.length_c   1.000
_cell.angle_alpha   90.00
_cell.angle_beta   90.00
_cell.angle_gamma   90.00
#
_symmetry.space_group_name_H-M   'P 1'
#
loop_
_entity.id
_entity.type
_entity.pdbx_description
1 polymer ?
#
loop_
_entity_poly.entity_id
_entity_poly.type
_entity_poly.pdbx_seq_one_letter_code
_entity_poly.pdbx_strand_id
1 'polypeptide(L)' 'FRITTRLIDNKGNEIVPENTITLLRILPFLDAQILAKEAEEQMLYQDMQADAVQQIIWRLSTVQKSNFKPETASIQ' A
#
# COMPACT_ATOMS: atom_id res chain seq x y z
N PHE A 1 -0.93 -3.69 -10.53
CA PHE A 1 0.05 -2.84 -9.82
C PHE A 1 0.54 -3.56 -8.57
N ARG A 2 1.84 -3.57 -8.30
CA ARG A 2 2.44 -4.22 -7.12
C ARG A 2 3.50 -3.32 -6.53
N ILE A 3 3.45 -3.12 -5.21
CA ILE A 3 4.45 -2.35 -4.48
C ILE A 3 4.81 -3.09 -3.19
N THR A 4 6.09 -3.03 -2.84
CA THR A 4 6.63 -3.63 -1.62
C THR A 4 7.18 -2.53 -0.74
N THR A 5 6.84 -2.55 0.54
CA THR A 5 7.17 -1.49 1.50
C THR A 5 7.75 -2.08 2.77
N ARG A 6 8.69 -1.36 3.38
CA ARG A 6 9.30 -1.70 4.67
C ARG A 6 9.44 -0.42 5.49
N LEU A 7 9.17 -0.49 6.80
CA LEU A 7 9.35 0.64 7.71
C LEU A 7 10.55 0.40 8.61
N ILE A 8 11.50 1.35 8.59
CA ILE A 8 12.70 1.33 9.42
C ILE A 8 12.75 2.57 10.31
N ASP A 9 13.44 2.48 11.45
CA ASP A 9 13.78 3.64 12.27
C ASP A 9 15.02 4.38 11.72
N ASN A 10 15.39 5.48 12.37
CA ASN A 10 16.58 6.27 11.99
C ASN A 10 17.93 5.55 12.26
N LYS A 11 17.92 4.43 12.96
CA LYS A 11 19.08 3.56 13.23
C LYS A 11 19.12 2.36 12.28
N GLY A 12 18.13 2.21 11.40
CA GLY A 12 18.01 1.09 10.47
C GLY A 12 17.35 -0.15 11.06
N ASN A 13 16.79 -0.10 12.28
CA ASN A 13 16.02 -1.19 12.84
C ASN A 13 14.66 -1.27 12.16
N GLU A 14 14.21 -2.48 11.86
CA GLU A 14 12.92 -2.72 11.22
C GLU A 14 11.77 -2.56 12.23
N ILE A 15 10.87 -1.62 11.95
CA ILE A 15 9.67 -1.36 12.76
C ILE A 15 8.50 -2.22 12.25
N VAL A 16 8.36 -2.30 10.92
CA VAL A 16 7.37 -3.13 10.25
C VAL A 16 8.07 -3.96 9.19
N PRO A 17 7.91 -5.29 9.20
CA PRO A 17 8.50 -6.16 8.20
C PRO A 17 8.02 -5.82 6.80
N GLU A 18 8.81 -6.19 5.81
CA GLU A 18 8.45 -6.02 4.41
C GLU A 18 7.04 -6.58 4.10
N ASN A 19 6.20 -5.76 3.48
CA ASN A 19 4.84 -6.11 3.12
C ASN A 19 4.51 -5.63 1.70
N THR A 20 3.86 -6.50 0.93
CA THR A 20 3.44 -6.25 -0.45
C THR A 20 1.97 -5.81 -0.53
N ILE A 21 1.69 -4.75 -1.27
CA ILE A 21 0.35 -4.36 -1.72
C ILE A 21 0.22 -4.76 -3.19
N THR A 22 -0.84 -5.51 -3.51
CA THR A 22 -1.16 -5.93 -4.87
C THR A 22 -2.54 -5.43 -5.23
N LEU A 23 -2.63 -4.64 -6.30
CA LEU A 23 -3.88 -4.14 -6.85
C LEU A 23 -4.11 -4.73 -8.23
N LEU A 24 -5.27 -5.35 -8.39
CA LEU A 24 -5.80 -5.85 -9.65
C LEU A 24 -7.03 -5.04 -10.02
N ARG A 25 -7.12 -4.63 -11.28
CA ARG A 25 -8.29 -3.98 -11.87
C ARG A 25 -8.51 -4.58 -13.25
N ILE A 26 -9.77 -4.75 -13.62
CA ILE A 26 -10.16 -5.28 -14.92
C ILE A 26 -10.45 -4.09 -15.82
N LEU A 27 -9.74 -3.99 -16.95
CA LEU A 27 -10.02 -3.02 -18.00
C LEU A 27 -10.74 -3.75 -19.16
N PRO A 28 -12.03 -3.49 -19.41
CA PRO A 28 -12.72 -4.10 -20.54
C PRO A 28 -12.16 -3.57 -21.86
N PHE A 29 -11.86 -4.48 -22.79
CA PHE A 29 -11.19 -4.19 -24.05
C PHE A 29 -12.11 -4.49 -25.24
N LEU A 30 -12.13 -3.58 -26.22
CA LEU A 30 -12.83 -3.71 -27.50
C LEU A 30 -11.98 -3.06 -28.61
N ASP A 31 -11.65 -3.82 -29.65
CA ASP A 31 -10.73 -3.38 -30.73
C ASP A 31 -11.18 -2.10 -31.45
N ALA A 32 -12.49 -1.87 -31.54
CA ALA A 32 -13.05 -0.67 -32.17
C ALA A 32 -12.71 0.65 -31.44
N GLN A 33 -12.14 0.58 -30.23
CA GLN A 33 -11.90 1.73 -29.35
C GLN A 33 -10.44 1.85 -28.87
N ILE A 34 -9.48 1.19 -29.53
CA ILE A 34 -8.06 1.09 -29.09
C ILE A 34 -7.45 2.44 -28.67
N LEU A 35 -7.65 3.52 -29.44
CA LEU A 35 -7.08 4.84 -29.11
C LEU A 35 -7.60 5.41 -27.79
N ALA A 36 -8.88 5.19 -27.47
CA ALA A 36 -9.44 5.63 -26.18
C ALA A 36 -8.96 4.75 -25.02
N LYS A 37 -8.66 3.47 -25.30
CA LYS A 37 -8.24 2.50 -24.29
C LYS A 37 -6.85 2.77 -23.71
N GLU A 38 -5.93 3.32 -24.51
CA GLU A 38 -4.61 3.71 -24.00
C GLU A 38 -4.72 4.80 -22.92
N ALA A 39 -5.56 5.80 -23.14
CA ALA A 39 -5.82 6.85 -22.15
C ALA A 39 -6.49 6.29 -20.89
N GLU A 40 -7.48 5.40 -21.04
CA GLU A 40 -8.15 4.72 -19.93
C GLU A 40 -7.17 3.87 -19.10
N GLU A 41 -6.27 3.12 -19.76
CA GLU A 41 -5.26 2.31 -19.08
C GLU A 41 -4.31 3.19 -18.26
N GLN A 42 -3.84 4.29 -18.84
CA GLN A 42 -2.98 5.23 -18.13
C GLN A 42 -3.69 5.83 -16.91
N MET A 43 -4.95 6.25 -17.07
CA MET A 43 -5.76 6.76 -15.94
C MET A 43 -5.94 5.70 -14.87
N LEU A 44 -6.29 4.47 -15.25
CA LEU A 44 -6.45 3.35 -14.33
C LEU A 44 -5.16 3.06 -13.56
N TYR A 45 -4.01 3.13 -14.23
CA TYR A 45 -2.72 2.93 -13.58
C TYR A 45 -2.39 4.03 -12.57
N GLN A 46 -2.69 5.30 -12.88
CA GLN A 46 -2.53 6.42 -11.96
C GLN A 46 -3.44 6.27 -10.73
N ASP A 47 -4.70 5.88 -10.93
CA ASP A 47 -5.64 5.65 -9.83
C ASP A 47 -5.19 4.49 -8.94
N MET A 48 -4.67 3.41 -9.53
CA MET A 48 -4.09 2.30 -8.77
C MET A 48 -2.88 2.74 -7.95
N GLN A 49 -2.03 3.62 -8.47
CA GLN A 49 -0.91 4.17 -7.69
C GLN A 49 -1.42 5.03 -6.51
N ALA A 50 -2.40 5.89 -6.75
CA ALA A 50 -2.98 6.73 -5.71
C ALA A 50 -3.62 5.90 -4.58
N ASP A 51 -4.36 4.84 -4.92
CA ASP A 51 -4.93 3.88 -3.97
C ASP A 51 -3.82 3.21 -3.12
N ALA A 52 -2.75 2.75 -3.77
CA ALA A 52 -1.64 2.13 -3.06
C ALA A 52 -0.95 3.10 -2.08
N VAL A 53 -0.73 4.36 -2.47
CA VAL A 53 -0.18 5.39 -1.58
C VAL A 53 -1.10 5.63 -0.37
N GLN A 54 -2.40 5.72 -0.60
CA GLN A 54 -3.36 5.87 0.50
C GLN A 54 -3.31 4.67 1.46
N GLN A 55 -3.26 3.43 0.94
CA GLN A 55 -3.11 2.25 1.77
C GLN A 55 -1.82 2.27 2.61
N ILE A 56 -0.71 2.77 2.06
CA ILE A 56 0.54 2.96 2.80
C ILE A 56 0.35 3.96 3.93
N ILE A 57 -0.24 5.13 3.67
CA ILE A 57 -0.50 6.17 4.69
C ILE A 57 -1.38 5.62 5.82
N TRP A 58 -2.44 4.88 5.48
CA TRP A 58 -3.29 4.21 6.46
C TRP A 58 -2.52 3.21 7.30
N ARG A 59 -1.71 2.35 6.68
CA ARG A 59 -0.87 1.37 7.40
C ARG A 59 0.08 2.08 8.37
N LEU A 60 0.78 3.12 7.93
CA LEU A 60 1.67 3.91 8.79
C LEU A 60 0.94 4.51 9.99
N SER A 61 -0.30 4.99 9.78
CA SER A 61 -1.13 5.56 10.84
C SER A 61 -1.53 4.52 11.91
N THR A 62 -1.57 3.23 11.56
CA THR A 62 -1.91 2.14 12.50
C THR A 62 -0.73 1.64 13.33
N VAL A 63 0.52 1.86 12.91
CA VAL A 63 1.72 1.34 13.60
C VAL A 63 1.85 1.87 15.03
N GLN A 64 1.44 3.13 15.28
CA GLN A 64 1.45 3.70 16.63
C GLN A 64 0.43 3.04 17.58
N LYS A 65 -0.66 2.48 17.05
CA LYS A 65 -1.68 1.78 17.87
C LYS A 65 -1.27 0.36 18.23
N SER A 66 -0.55 -0.34 17.35
CA SER A 66 -0.15 -1.74 17.57
C SER A 66 1.09 -1.90 18.45
N ASN A 67 1.95 -0.89 18.55
CA ASN A 67 3.13 -0.90 19.42
C ASN A 67 2.80 -0.60 20.89
N PHE A 68 1.51 -0.48 21.25
CA PHE A 68 1.08 -0.46 22.64
C PHE A 68 1.07 -1.87 23.21
N LYS A 69 2.26 -2.38 23.57
CA LYS A 69 2.37 -3.49 24.52
C LYS A 69 2.45 -2.85 25.90
N PRO A 70 1.41 -2.93 26.77
CA PRO A 70 1.56 -2.53 28.16
C PRO A 70 2.52 -3.53 28.81
N GLU A 71 3.81 -3.25 28.75
CA GLU A 71 4.85 -4.00 29.43
C GLU A 71 4.85 -3.63 30.91
N THR A 72 3.75 -3.92 31.61
CA THR A 72 3.61 -3.84 33.07
C THR A 72 2.26 -4.45 33.48
N ALA A 73 2.11 -5.75 33.26
CA ALA A 73 1.16 -6.58 33.99
C ALA A 73 1.89 -7.83 34.50
N SER A 74 3.01 -7.59 35.19
CA SER A 74 3.73 -8.58 35.98
C SER A 74 4.54 -7.85 37.05
N ILE A 75 3.84 -7.21 37.97
CA ILE A 75 4.35 -6.98 39.31
C ILE A 75 3.25 -7.42 40.28
N GLN A 76 3.53 -8.57 40.92
CA GLN A 76 2.90 -9.19 42.09
C GLN A 76 1.63 -10.00 41.85
#